data_AF-A0A7G1KQ84-F1
#
_entry.id   AF-A0A7G1KQ84-F1
#
_cell.length_a   1.000
_cell.length_b   1.000
_cell.length_c   1.000
_cell.angle_alpha   90.00
_cell.angle_beta   90.00
_cell.angle_gamma   90.00
#
_symmetry.space_group_name_H-M   'P 1'
#
loop_
_entity.id
_entity.type
_entity.pdbx_description
1 polymer ?
#
loop_
_entity_poly.entity_id
_entity_poly.type
_entity_poly.pdbx_seq_one_letter_code
_entity_poly.pdbx_strand_id
1 'polypeptide(L)'
;MSDNEMDQMGREASRFVVSMRQALLQLAQAVSWRERHRIKQDIRRQWREQLRAQEEMRRMALQSTAKMLDGYRRYAAEVNARAADPRTDAGQRQQDRTALGRRYSDMEDRILRSNALTTTEQGIALDGLAAATRFPEYELGNLFGPARKVKGIDALRYRAQVARAQAAAGIERQPAYQRPPAPPQVTWTPPQHSHAAPGPRRNGPDSGDRVTAETATRPVQTTTGTPSPPGTNQRRAADAPLTGEQAEAVQEIRLAQAHWTWYSPHADADGRAELDAARRTAAARAKQAGLTEEDITREFNTAAANSRIETAVRTVDGHHRLGLHPTEADAAAWAARTVSAMPSGPDHPIQVTATERGSEEPLFTVEGASGFVTDEVTAWREQTNGHPARQRAVTAAAGRERDDGAAPMPPAAAGGSQADRLAELERQIAELRGVVAERDQLKRRAEILQRGVDAVTADRDDHKRKWEAAQAQVESLKNTNLRQTRELEDLRQNGLRLVKVQIDRDRYKSERDRFKTERDEAVQKLARQTPEHDRYGSPARIAADEELGNTQPMPRDAVTEHINGSGNGHGRPGRNGIERSR
;
A
#
# COMPACT_ATOMS: atom_id res chain seq x y z
N MET A 1 5.71 22.98 21.64
CA MET A 1 6.61 22.05 22.30
C MET A 1 7.88 22.79 22.60
N SER A 2 8.26 22.85 23.86
CA SER A 2 9.57 23.41 24.23
C SER A 2 10.66 22.40 23.89
N ASP A 3 11.89 22.85 23.60
CA ASP A 3 13.01 21.94 23.29
C ASP A 3 13.24 20.90 24.41
N ASN A 4 12.88 21.24 25.66
CA ASN A 4 12.90 20.32 26.80
C ASN A 4 11.98 19.09 26.64
N GLU A 5 10.81 19.25 26.02
CA GLU A 5 9.88 18.13 25.80
C GLU A 5 10.42 17.16 24.75
N MET A 6 11.12 17.67 23.72
CA MET A 6 11.76 16.84 22.70
C MET A 6 12.92 16.03 23.28
N ASP A 7 13.76 16.65 24.11
CA ASP A 7 14.85 15.95 24.81
C ASP A 7 14.31 14.92 25.81
N GLN A 8 13.18 15.21 26.44
CA GLN A 8 12.50 14.25 27.30
C GLN A 8 12.01 13.03 26.51
N MET A 9 11.40 13.22 25.33
CA MET A 9 10.99 12.12 24.46
C MET A 9 12.17 11.28 23.98
N GLY A 10 13.29 11.92 23.59
CA GLY A 10 14.50 11.21 23.20
C GLY A 10 15.05 10.32 24.33
N ARG A 11 15.02 10.82 25.57
CA ARG A 11 15.41 10.06 26.76
C ARG A 11 14.44 8.91 27.07
N GLU A 12 13.14 9.12 26.94
CA GLU A 12 12.12 8.09 27.13
C GLU A 12 12.21 6.98 26.07
N ALA A 13 12.41 7.34 24.81
CA ALA A 13 12.64 6.39 23.72
C ALA A 13 13.90 5.55 23.98
N SER A 14 14.99 6.19 24.41
CA SER A 14 16.24 5.49 24.74
C SER A 14 16.04 4.52 25.92
N ARG A 15 15.30 4.93 26.96
CA ARG A 15 14.95 4.06 28.10
C ARG A 15 14.11 2.87 27.65
N PHE A 16 13.15 3.07 26.76
CA PHE A 16 12.32 2.01 26.21
C PHE A 16 13.14 0.99 25.40
N VAL A 17 14.07 1.44 24.56
CA VAL A 17 14.95 0.53 23.81
C VAL A 17 15.81 -0.30 24.76
N VAL A 18 16.38 0.33 25.80
CA VAL A 18 17.17 -0.38 26.82
C VAL A 18 16.31 -1.39 27.59
N SER A 19 15.10 -1.00 28.03
CA SER A 19 14.19 -1.90 28.75
C SER A 19 13.71 -3.06 27.89
N MET A 20 13.41 -2.81 26.60
CA MET A 20 12.99 -3.83 25.65
C MET A 20 14.12 -4.82 25.38
N ARG A 21 15.36 -4.33 25.19
CA ARG A 21 16.54 -5.19 25.03
C ARG A 21 16.74 -6.08 26.26
N GLN A 22 16.58 -5.54 27.46
CA GLN A 22 16.67 -6.32 28.70
C GLN A 22 15.57 -7.37 28.80
N ALA A 23 14.32 -7.04 28.45
CA ALA A 23 13.21 -7.99 28.45
C ALA A 23 13.43 -9.13 27.43
N LEU A 24 13.98 -8.82 26.25
CA LEU A 24 14.34 -9.84 25.26
C LEU A 24 15.49 -10.75 25.72
N LEU A 25 16.49 -10.19 26.41
CA LEU A 25 17.56 -11.00 27.02
C LEU A 25 17.01 -11.91 28.13
N GLN A 26 16.11 -11.41 28.97
CA GLN A 26 15.41 -12.23 29.97
C GLN A 26 14.58 -13.34 29.31
N LEU A 27 13.92 -13.05 28.18
CA LEU A 27 13.18 -14.06 27.42
C LEU A 27 14.09 -15.17 26.90
N ALA A 28 15.30 -14.82 26.45
CA ALA A 28 16.29 -15.79 25.98
C ALA A 28 16.88 -16.63 27.12
N GLN A 29 17.07 -16.02 28.30
CA GLN A 29 17.63 -16.69 29.48
C GLN A 29 16.59 -17.51 30.27
N ALA A 30 15.30 -17.25 30.09
CA ALA A 30 14.23 -17.94 30.81
C ALA A 30 14.21 -19.45 30.46
N VAL A 31 14.37 -20.28 31.50
CA VAL A 31 14.44 -21.75 31.39
C VAL A 31 13.04 -22.36 31.45
N SER A 32 12.13 -21.79 32.23
CA SER A 32 10.77 -22.32 32.36
C SER A 32 9.79 -21.71 31.34
N TRP A 33 8.85 -22.53 30.87
CA TRP A 33 7.79 -22.08 29.95
C TRP A 33 6.91 -20.98 30.57
N ARG A 34 6.61 -21.06 31.88
CA ARG A 34 5.80 -20.05 32.57
C ARG A 34 6.49 -18.68 32.62
N GLU A 35 7.78 -18.63 32.91
CA GLU A 35 8.57 -17.39 32.88
C GLU A 35 8.60 -16.79 31.47
N ARG A 36 8.84 -17.60 30.44
CA ARG A 36 8.80 -17.15 29.04
C ARG A 36 7.45 -16.54 28.68
N HIS A 37 6.36 -17.19 29.09
CA HIS A 37 5.01 -16.68 28.82
C HIS A 37 4.76 -15.33 29.53
N ARG A 38 5.15 -15.21 30.80
CA ARG A 38 5.04 -13.97 31.57
C ARG A 38 5.85 -12.83 30.93
N ILE A 39 7.11 -13.08 30.57
CA ILE A 39 7.98 -12.08 29.91
C ILE A 39 7.39 -11.66 28.55
N LYS A 40 6.86 -12.60 27.76
CA LYS A 40 6.17 -12.28 26.50
C LYS A 40 4.94 -11.39 26.73
N GLN A 41 4.15 -11.65 27.77
CA GLN A 41 3.00 -10.81 28.12
C GLN A 41 3.45 -9.40 28.52
N ASP A 42 4.52 -9.27 29.30
CA ASP A 42 5.07 -7.98 29.71
C ASP A 42 5.60 -7.18 28.51
N ILE A 43 6.35 -7.82 27.59
CA ILE A 43 6.80 -7.21 26.32
C ILE A 43 5.60 -6.70 25.51
N ARG A 44 4.56 -7.53 25.32
CA ARG A 44 3.33 -7.14 24.60
C ARG A 44 2.60 -6.00 25.28
N ARG A 45 2.64 -5.92 26.62
CA ARG A 45 2.02 -4.84 27.39
C ARG A 45 2.78 -3.53 27.19
N GLN A 46 4.10 -3.55 27.38
CA GLN A 46 4.98 -2.39 27.18
C GLN A 46 4.90 -1.86 25.75
N TRP A 47 4.85 -2.74 24.74
CA TRP A 47 4.70 -2.34 23.35
C TRP A 47 3.36 -1.64 23.08
N ARG A 48 2.25 -2.16 23.62
CA ARG A 48 0.93 -1.54 23.48
C ARG A 48 0.85 -0.19 24.21
N GLU A 49 1.44 -0.08 25.39
CA GLU A 49 1.54 1.18 26.12
C GLU A 49 2.31 2.22 25.30
N GLN A 50 3.43 1.84 24.69
CA GLN A 50 4.19 2.76 23.85
C GLN A 50 3.45 3.15 22.56
N LEU A 51 2.77 2.21 21.90
CA LEU A 51 1.94 2.55 20.75
C LEU A 51 0.84 3.56 21.11
N ARG A 52 0.17 3.39 22.26
CA ARG A 52 -0.84 4.35 22.75
C ARG A 52 -0.23 5.73 23.01
N ALA A 53 0.93 5.78 23.67
CA ALA A 53 1.62 7.05 23.93
C ALA A 53 2.02 7.76 22.62
N GLN A 54 2.52 7.02 21.62
CA GLN A 54 2.78 7.58 20.29
C GLN A 54 1.52 8.08 19.59
N GLU A 55 0.43 7.33 19.64
CA GLU A 55 -0.86 7.75 19.08
C GLU A 55 -1.41 9.01 19.76
N GLU A 56 -1.28 9.11 21.08
CA GLU A 56 -1.66 10.30 21.85
C GLU A 56 -0.81 11.51 21.49
N MET A 57 0.52 11.35 21.38
CA MET A 57 1.41 12.42 20.91
C MET A 57 1.04 12.89 19.51
N ARG A 58 0.81 11.95 18.59
CA ARG A 58 0.37 12.27 17.22
C ARG A 58 -0.97 13.00 17.24
N ARG A 59 -1.94 12.55 18.03
CA ARG A 59 -3.24 13.22 18.18
C ARG A 59 -3.08 14.65 18.70
N MET A 60 -2.23 14.87 19.69
CA MET A 60 -1.92 16.21 20.20
C MET A 60 -1.24 17.08 19.13
N ALA A 61 -0.31 16.52 18.36
CA ALA A 61 0.35 17.22 17.25
C ALA A 61 -0.64 17.63 16.15
N LEU A 62 -1.57 16.74 15.77
CA LEU A 62 -2.63 17.05 14.80
C LEU A 62 -3.55 18.17 15.30
N GLN A 63 -3.98 18.10 16.56
CA GLN A 63 -4.81 19.15 17.17
C GLN A 63 -4.06 20.49 17.27
N SER A 64 -2.78 20.47 17.62
CA SER A 64 -1.94 21.67 17.67
C SER A 64 -1.76 22.28 16.28
N THR A 65 -1.54 21.44 15.26
CA THR A 65 -1.39 21.87 13.87
C THR A 65 -2.69 22.46 13.33
N ALA A 66 -3.83 21.84 13.60
CA ALA A 66 -5.15 22.38 13.22
C ALA A 66 -5.40 23.77 13.84
N LYS A 67 -5.17 23.91 15.15
CA LYS A 67 -5.30 25.21 15.85
C LYS A 67 -4.33 26.27 15.29
N MET A 68 -3.11 25.87 14.94
CA MET A 68 -2.12 26.75 14.33
C MET A 68 -2.61 27.27 12.97
N LEU A 69 -3.12 26.39 12.11
CA LEU A 69 -3.66 26.73 10.80
C LEU A 69 -4.89 27.63 10.91
N ASP A 70 -5.80 27.38 11.86
CA ASP A 70 -6.94 28.26 12.12
C ASP A 70 -6.49 29.66 12.58
N GLY A 71 -5.46 29.72 13.43
CA GLY A 71 -4.88 31.00 13.85
C GLY A 71 -4.24 31.77 12.69
N TYR A 72 -3.57 31.07 11.78
CA TYR A 72 -3.03 31.65 10.56
C TYR A 72 -4.13 32.17 9.63
N ARG A 73 -5.17 31.36 9.43
CA ARG A 73 -6.34 31.72 8.61
C ARG A 73 -6.98 33.02 9.07
N ARG A 74 -7.25 33.16 10.37
CA ARG A 74 -7.82 34.39 10.95
C ARG A 74 -6.91 35.60 10.69
N TYR A 75 -5.61 35.42 10.89
CA TYR A 75 -4.63 36.47 10.61
C TYR A 75 -4.59 36.87 9.12
N ALA A 76 -4.66 35.89 8.21
CA ALA A 76 -4.75 36.15 6.77
C ALA A 76 -6.05 36.89 6.40
N ALA A 77 -7.18 36.53 7.03
CA ALA A 77 -8.46 37.22 6.85
C ALA A 77 -8.37 38.70 7.26
N GLU A 78 -7.76 38.98 8.43
CA GLU A 78 -7.57 40.34 8.94
C GLU A 78 -6.66 41.17 8.02
N VAL A 79 -5.56 40.59 7.54
CA VAL A 79 -4.66 41.25 6.57
C VAL A 79 -5.41 41.57 5.28
N ASN A 80 -6.23 40.64 4.76
CA ASN A 80 -7.03 40.87 3.56
C ASN A 80 -8.11 41.94 3.79
N ALA A 81 -8.77 41.95 4.95
CA ALA A 81 -9.75 42.98 5.30
C ALA A 81 -9.10 44.38 5.37
N ARG A 82 -7.92 44.50 6.00
CA ARG A 82 -7.17 45.76 6.04
C ARG A 82 -6.69 46.19 4.64
N ALA A 83 -6.29 45.23 3.80
CA ALA A 83 -5.89 45.52 2.43
C ALA A 83 -7.03 46.02 1.54
N ALA A 84 -8.27 45.61 1.84
CA ALA A 84 -9.48 46.07 1.15
C ALA A 84 -9.99 47.44 1.64
N ASP A 85 -9.66 47.85 2.86
CA ASP A 85 -10.02 49.17 3.39
C ASP A 85 -9.26 50.28 2.65
N PRO A 86 -9.94 51.21 1.95
CA PRO A 86 -9.31 52.33 1.26
C PRO A 86 -8.50 53.26 2.16
N ARG A 87 -8.79 53.26 3.46
CA ARG A 87 -8.12 54.10 4.47
C ARG A 87 -6.74 53.57 4.86
N THR A 88 -6.43 52.32 4.53
CA THR A 88 -5.14 51.72 4.86
C THR A 88 -4.04 52.25 3.93
N ASP A 89 -3.02 52.88 4.52
CA ASP A 89 -1.86 53.38 3.80
C ASP A 89 -1.16 52.29 2.98
N ALA A 90 -0.55 52.68 1.85
CA ALA A 90 0.16 51.75 0.98
C ALA A 90 1.37 51.11 1.68
N GLY A 91 2.06 51.83 2.55
CA GLY A 91 3.18 51.31 3.35
C GLY A 91 2.73 50.21 4.31
N GLN A 92 1.62 50.44 5.04
CA GLN A 92 1.05 49.44 5.94
C GLN A 92 0.62 48.16 5.18
N ARG A 93 -0.01 48.30 4.01
CA ARG A 93 -0.38 47.15 3.16
C ARG A 93 0.84 46.32 2.74
N GLN A 94 1.95 46.97 2.44
CA GLN A 94 3.18 46.28 2.07
C GLN A 94 3.82 45.56 3.28
N GLN A 95 3.80 46.18 4.46
CA GLN A 95 4.27 45.57 5.70
C GLN A 95 3.44 44.33 6.06
N ASP A 96 2.11 44.44 6.00
CA ASP A 96 1.19 43.33 6.27
C ASP A 96 1.41 42.15 5.31
N ARG A 97 1.59 42.42 4.01
CA ARG A 97 1.94 41.38 3.02
C ARG A 97 3.27 40.69 3.34
N THR A 98 4.28 41.47 3.73
CA THR A 98 5.60 40.93 4.09
C THR A 98 5.51 40.08 5.36
N ALA A 99 4.76 40.53 6.37
CA ALA A 99 4.53 39.79 7.60
C ALA A 99 3.77 38.48 7.35
N LEU A 100 2.76 38.50 6.47
CA LEU A 100 2.01 37.31 6.06
C LEU A 100 2.91 36.26 5.40
N GLY A 101 3.82 36.68 4.50
CA GLY A 101 4.76 35.80 3.83
C GLY A 101 5.81 35.17 4.77
N ARG A 102 6.32 35.93 5.74
CA ARG A 102 7.22 35.40 6.78
C ARG A 102 6.52 34.35 7.63
N ARG A 103 5.31 34.67 8.12
CA ARG A 103 4.53 33.75 8.95
C ARG A 103 4.13 32.47 8.19
N TYR A 104 3.87 32.56 6.90
CA TYR A 104 3.65 31.39 6.03
C TYR A 104 4.88 30.48 6.05
N SER A 105 6.06 31.04 5.76
CA SER A 105 7.33 30.30 5.70
C SER A 105 7.66 29.64 7.04
N ASP A 106 7.46 30.36 8.15
CA ASP A 106 7.68 29.82 9.50
C ASP A 106 6.75 28.64 9.82
N MET A 107 5.51 28.67 9.34
CA MET A 107 4.56 27.56 9.55
C MET A 107 4.85 26.37 8.64
N GLU A 108 5.21 26.62 7.39
CA GLU A 108 5.67 25.59 6.45
C GLU A 108 6.85 24.83 7.03
N ASP A 109 7.89 25.54 7.48
CA ASP A 109 9.07 24.96 8.14
C ASP A 109 8.68 24.15 9.38
N ARG A 110 7.77 24.66 10.21
CA ARG A 110 7.32 23.98 11.42
C ARG A 110 6.52 22.70 11.11
N ILE A 111 5.71 22.70 10.06
CA ILE A 111 4.96 21.52 9.61
C ILE A 111 5.92 20.46 9.09
N LEU A 112 6.88 20.85 8.24
CA LEU A 112 7.86 19.94 7.63
C LEU A 112 8.81 19.33 8.66
N ARG A 113 9.20 20.07 9.70
CA ARG A 113 10.07 19.57 10.79
C ARG A 113 9.32 18.74 11.84
N SER A 114 7.99 18.64 11.77
CA SER A 114 7.21 17.89 12.76
C SER A 114 7.31 16.38 12.51
N ASN A 115 8.11 15.70 13.33
CA ASN A 115 8.25 14.23 13.29
C ASN A 115 7.00 13.49 13.78
N ALA A 116 6.09 14.19 14.47
CA ALA A 116 4.84 13.61 14.95
C ALA A 116 3.77 13.50 13.86
N LEU A 117 3.93 14.23 12.76
CA LEU A 117 3.05 14.15 11.59
C LEU A 117 3.65 13.19 10.57
N THR A 118 2.81 12.32 10.02
CA THR A 118 3.18 11.51 8.85
C THR A 118 3.33 12.40 7.61
N THR A 119 4.08 11.96 6.60
CA THR A 119 4.27 12.71 5.34
C THR A 119 2.94 13.08 4.68
N THR A 120 1.93 12.21 4.75
CA THR A 120 0.58 12.50 4.25
C THR A 120 -0.09 13.62 5.04
N GLU A 121 0.02 13.61 6.37
CA GLU A 121 -0.56 14.64 7.24
C GLU A 121 0.17 15.98 7.08
N GLN A 122 1.50 15.96 6.89
CA GLN A 122 2.26 17.15 6.51
C GLN A 122 1.74 17.73 5.20
N GLY A 123 1.52 16.89 4.17
CA GLY A 123 0.93 17.32 2.91
C GLY A 123 -0.47 17.94 3.06
N ILE A 124 -1.35 17.33 3.88
CA ILE A 124 -2.67 17.89 4.18
C ILE A 124 -2.55 19.23 4.90
N ALA A 125 -1.62 19.35 5.85
CA ALA A 125 -1.39 20.58 6.59
C ALA A 125 -0.87 21.71 5.69
N LEU A 126 0.03 21.41 4.75
CA LEU A 126 0.53 22.37 3.75
C LEU A 126 -0.57 22.78 2.76
N ASP A 127 -1.37 21.83 2.28
CA ASP A 127 -2.54 22.12 1.44
C ASP A 127 -3.52 23.04 2.21
N GLY A 128 -3.73 22.79 3.51
CA GLY A 128 -4.53 23.64 4.40
C GLY A 128 -3.94 25.02 4.65
N LEU A 129 -2.62 25.13 4.78
CA LEU A 129 -1.90 26.40 4.92
C LEU A 129 -2.06 27.25 3.65
N ALA A 130 -1.86 26.65 2.47
CA ALA A 130 -2.06 27.32 1.19
C ALA A 130 -3.52 27.74 0.97
N ALA A 131 -4.48 26.90 1.35
CA ALA A 131 -5.90 27.24 1.32
C ALA A 131 -6.21 28.41 2.25
N ALA A 132 -5.67 28.44 3.47
CA ALA A 132 -5.86 29.53 4.43
C ALA A 132 -5.29 30.87 3.92
N THR A 133 -4.18 30.86 3.16
CA THR A 133 -3.64 32.08 2.54
C THR A 133 -4.55 32.58 1.41
N ARG A 134 -5.09 31.67 0.60
CA ARG A 134 -5.83 32.02 -0.62
C ARG A 134 -7.31 32.33 -0.39
N PHE A 135 -7.94 31.61 0.53
CA PHE A 135 -9.38 31.67 0.86
C PHE A 135 -9.56 31.72 2.38
N PRO A 136 -9.11 32.79 3.05
CA PRO A 136 -9.15 32.86 4.51
C PRO A 136 -10.57 32.84 5.10
N GLU A 137 -11.58 33.21 4.31
CA GLU A 137 -13.00 33.11 4.66
C GLU A 137 -13.50 31.67 4.83
N TYR A 138 -12.83 30.68 4.21
CA TYR A 138 -13.26 29.29 4.28
C TYR A 138 -12.76 28.60 5.55
N GLU A 139 -13.68 28.11 6.38
CA GLU A 139 -13.30 27.35 7.58
C GLU A 139 -12.77 25.97 7.20
N LEU A 140 -11.55 25.66 7.64
CA LEU A 140 -10.84 24.43 7.27
C LEU A 140 -11.52 23.16 7.84
N GLY A 141 -12.45 23.31 8.78
CA GLY A 141 -13.14 22.20 9.44
C GLY A 141 -12.16 21.26 10.16
N ASN A 142 -12.54 19.99 10.31
CA ASN A 142 -11.66 18.98 10.89
C ASN A 142 -10.69 18.43 9.82
N LEU A 143 -9.65 19.21 9.51
CA LEU A 143 -8.57 18.87 8.55
C LEU A 143 -8.02 17.44 8.71
N PHE A 144 -7.94 16.96 9.96
CA PHE A 144 -7.39 15.66 10.31
C PHE A 144 -8.45 14.70 10.86
N GLY A 145 -9.71 14.84 10.42
CA GLY A 145 -10.79 13.97 10.85
C GLY A 145 -10.45 12.49 10.71
N PRO A 146 -10.97 11.62 11.61
CA PRO A 146 -10.67 10.19 11.63
C PRO A 146 -11.27 9.49 10.40
N ALA A 147 -10.61 9.63 9.25
CA ALA A 147 -10.86 8.83 8.05
C ALA A 147 -10.26 7.43 8.26
N ARG A 148 -10.79 6.69 9.24
CA ARG A 148 -10.49 5.27 9.42
C ARG A 148 -11.08 4.54 8.20
N LYS A 149 -10.22 4.30 7.19
CA LYS A 149 -10.37 3.42 6.01
C LYS A 149 -10.44 4.05 4.62
N VAL A 150 -10.06 5.31 4.41
CA VAL A 150 -9.86 5.78 3.01
C VAL A 150 -8.60 6.63 2.83
N LYS A 151 -7.43 5.98 2.98
CA LYS A 151 -6.15 6.58 2.57
C LYS A 151 -6.15 6.76 1.05
N GLY A 152 -6.23 8.00 0.58
CA GLY A 152 -6.19 8.38 -0.84
C GLY A 152 -7.38 9.22 -1.29
N ILE A 153 -8.61 8.76 -1.06
CA ILE A 153 -9.81 9.48 -1.54
C ILE A 153 -10.11 10.72 -0.71
N ASP A 154 -9.86 10.76 0.60
CA ASP A 154 -10.20 11.97 1.37
C ASP A 154 -9.19 13.11 1.15
N ALA A 155 -7.91 12.79 0.93
CA ALA A 155 -6.95 13.76 0.40
C ALA A 155 -7.36 14.25 -1.01
N LEU A 156 -7.87 13.35 -1.85
CA LEU A 156 -8.46 13.72 -3.15
C LEU A 156 -9.75 14.53 -3.01
N ARG A 157 -10.58 14.28 -2.01
CA ARG A 157 -11.83 15.02 -1.73
C ARG A 157 -11.51 16.40 -1.18
N TYR A 158 -10.55 16.52 -0.27
CA TYR A 158 -10.05 17.80 0.20
C TYR A 158 -9.43 18.59 -0.96
N ARG A 159 -8.56 17.97 -1.77
CA ARG A 159 -8.02 18.58 -2.99
C ARG A 159 -9.10 18.93 -4.01
N ALA A 160 -10.14 18.11 -4.14
CA ALA A 160 -11.29 18.39 -5.01
C ALA A 160 -12.17 19.50 -4.46
N GLN A 161 -12.31 19.62 -3.14
CA GLN A 161 -13.07 20.67 -2.47
C GLN A 161 -12.33 22.00 -2.56
N VAL A 162 -11.01 22.01 -2.34
CA VAL A 162 -10.13 23.15 -2.62
C VAL A 162 -10.17 23.49 -4.11
N ALA A 163 -10.17 22.51 -5.01
CA ALA A 163 -10.29 22.75 -6.45
C ALA A 163 -11.67 23.33 -6.83
N ARG A 164 -12.76 22.88 -6.21
CA ARG A 164 -14.11 23.44 -6.40
C ARG A 164 -14.19 24.87 -5.87
N ALA A 165 -13.59 25.15 -4.71
CA ALA A 165 -13.51 26.50 -4.16
C ALA A 165 -12.66 27.42 -5.06
N GLN A 166 -11.54 26.92 -5.59
CA GLN A 166 -10.74 27.64 -6.60
C GLN A 166 -11.53 27.93 -7.87
N ALA A 167 -12.26 26.94 -8.39
CA ALA A 167 -13.11 27.11 -9.57
C ALA A 167 -14.27 28.10 -9.31
N ALA A 168 -14.90 28.04 -8.14
CA ALA A 168 -15.96 28.97 -7.75
C ALA A 168 -15.45 30.41 -7.58
N ALA A 169 -14.20 30.59 -7.15
CA ALA A 169 -13.53 31.88 -7.07
C ALA A 169 -13.00 32.40 -8.43
N GLY A 170 -13.28 31.71 -9.54
CA GLY A 170 -12.85 32.10 -10.88
C GLY A 170 -11.35 31.92 -11.14
N ILE A 171 -10.68 31.12 -10.32
CA ILE A 171 -9.25 30.87 -10.43
C ILE A 171 -9.05 29.63 -11.29
N GLU A 172 -8.73 29.85 -12.56
CA GLU A 172 -8.49 28.78 -13.51
C GLU A 172 -7.21 28.00 -13.15
N ARG A 173 -7.33 26.67 -13.15
CA ARG A 173 -6.24 25.78 -12.77
C ARG A 173 -5.22 25.73 -13.91
N GLN A 174 -3.95 26.04 -13.66
CA GLN A 174 -2.89 25.58 -14.56
C GLN A 174 -2.83 24.04 -14.46
N PRO A 175 -3.00 23.29 -15.56
CA PRO A 175 -2.95 21.84 -15.52
C PRO A 175 -1.54 21.39 -15.09
N ALA A 176 -1.47 20.56 -14.04
CA ALA A 176 -0.22 20.00 -13.51
C ALA A 176 0.54 19.11 -14.51
N TYR A 177 -0.11 18.76 -15.62
CA TYR A 177 0.47 18.12 -16.79
C TYR A 177 0.00 18.88 -18.03
N GLN A 178 0.88 19.68 -18.64
CA GLN A 178 0.76 19.92 -20.07
C GLN A 178 1.09 18.59 -20.73
N ARG A 179 0.05 17.89 -21.22
CA ARG A 179 0.20 16.69 -22.04
C ARG A 179 1.20 17.06 -23.15
N PRO A 180 2.38 16.41 -23.24
CA PRO A 180 3.29 16.67 -24.34
C PRO A 180 2.51 16.48 -25.65
N PRO A 181 2.76 17.33 -26.67
CA PRO A 181 2.03 17.26 -27.93
C PRO A 181 2.11 15.82 -28.45
N ALA A 182 0.95 15.25 -28.76
CA ALA A 182 0.88 13.88 -29.24
C ALA A 182 1.85 13.72 -30.42
N PRO A 183 2.69 12.67 -30.44
CA PRO A 183 3.50 12.40 -31.61
C PRO A 183 2.56 12.26 -32.83
N PRO A 184 2.96 12.77 -34.01
CA PRO A 184 2.12 12.73 -35.19
C PRO A 184 1.69 11.29 -35.45
N GLN A 185 0.37 11.08 -35.50
CA GLN A 185 -0.18 9.76 -35.76
C GLN A 185 0.26 9.32 -37.16
N VAL A 186 1.04 8.25 -37.21
CA VAL A 186 1.33 7.54 -38.46
C VAL A 186 0.02 6.88 -38.87
N THR A 187 -0.62 7.43 -39.90
CA THR A 187 -1.80 6.87 -40.55
C THR A 187 -1.44 5.53 -41.19
N TRP A 188 -1.63 4.44 -40.45
CA TRP A 188 -1.53 3.09 -40.99
C TRP A 188 -2.74 2.85 -41.90
N THR A 189 -2.49 2.75 -43.20
CA THR A 189 -3.52 2.47 -44.21
C THR A 189 -3.60 0.95 -44.38
N PRO A 190 -4.71 0.28 -44.01
CA PRO A 190 -4.80 -1.17 -44.14
C PRO A 190 -4.95 -1.59 -45.61
N PRO A 191 -4.44 -2.79 -46.01
CA PRO A 191 -4.55 -3.27 -47.39
C PRO A 191 -5.99 -3.66 -47.72
N GLN A 192 -6.47 -3.17 -48.87
CA GLN A 192 -7.75 -3.54 -49.45
C GLN A 192 -7.71 -5.00 -49.93
N HIS A 193 -8.47 -5.88 -49.28
CA HIS A 193 -8.83 -7.17 -49.84
C HIS A 193 -10.22 -7.08 -50.49
N SER A 194 -10.22 -7.22 -51.81
CA SER A 194 -11.38 -7.31 -52.67
C SER A 194 -12.03 -8.68 -52.55
N HIS A 195 -13.29 -8.75 -52.11
CA HIS A 195 -14.15 -9.90 -52.40
C HIS A 195 -15.54 -9.41 -52.84
N ALA A 196 -15.92 -9.92 -54.00
CA ALA A 196 -17.15 -9.64 -54.72
C ALA A 196 -18.30 -10.54 -54.24
N ALA A 197 -19.47 -9.92 -54.00
CA ALA A 197 -20.87 -10.32 -54.32
C ALA A 197 -21.38 -11.73 -53.87
N PRO A 198 -22.73 -12.01 -53.84
CA PRO A 198 -23.87 -11.21 -54.31
C PRO A 198 -25.05 -11.07 -53.31
N GLY A 199 -25.99 -10.15 -53.61
CA GLY A 199 -27.33 -10.08 -52.99
C GLY A 199 -28.28 -11.19 -53.51
N PRO A 200 -29.63 -11.06 -53.47
CA PRO A 200 -30.47 -9.91 -53.05
C PRO A 200 -31.69 -10.30 -52.16
N ARG A 201 -32.46 -9.32 -51.65
CA ARG A 201 -33.91 -9.15 -51.94
C ARG A 201 -34.57 -8.04 -51.10
N ARG A 202 -35.21 -7.12 -51.83
CA ARG A 202 -36.29 -6.22 -51.41
C ARG A 202 -37.54 -7.03 -51.07
N ASN A 203 -38.30 -6.59 -50.07
CA ASN A 203 -39.71 -6.19 -50.20
C ASN A 203 -40.15 -5.48 -48.92
N GLY A 204 -40.88 -4.39 -49.09
CA GLY A 204 -41.29 -3.48 -48.03
C GLY A 204 -42.67 -3.80 -47.44
N PRO A 205 -43.47 -2.78 -47.12
CA PRO A 205 -44.17 -2.64 -45.85
C PRO A 205 -45.67 -2.90 -45.98
N ASP A 206 -46.39 -3.13 -44.87
CA ASP A 206 -47.62 -2.38 -44.54
C ASP A 206 -48.30 -2.88 -43.25
N SER A 207 -48.95 -1.94 -42.54
CA SER A 207 -50.14 -2.07 -41.67
C SER A 207 -50.12 -3.05 -40.46
N GLY A 208 -50.70 -2.77 -39.30
CA GLY A 208 -51.53 -1.68 -38.82
C GLY A 208 -52.20 -2.10 -37.49
N ASP A 209 -52.42 -1.11 -36.63
CA ASP A 209 -53.56 -0.90 -35.71
C ASP A 209 -54.01 -1.86 -34.59
N ARG A 210 -54.46 -1.16 -33.53
CA ARG A 210 -55.50 -1.46 -32.49
C ARG A 210 -55.11 -2.37 -31.31
N VAL A 211 -54.97 -1.84 -30.09
CA VAL A 211 -56.00 -1.35 -29.11
C VAL A 211 -56.96 -2.45 -28.65
N THR A 212 -56.84 -2.91 -27.39
CA THR A 212 -57.80 -2.67 -26.28
C THR A 212 -57.32 -3.37 -25.00
N ALA A 213 -57.64 -2.73 -23.88
CA ALA A 213 -57.50 -3.21 -22.52
C ALA A 213 -58.37 -4.43 -22.22
N GLU A 214 -57.97 -5.26 -21.24
CA GLU A 214 -58.96 -5.85 -20.35
C GLU A 214 -58.40 -6.13 -18.95
N THR A 215 -59.13 -5.55 -18.01
CA THR A 215 -59.05 -5.65 -16.56
C THR A 215 -59.64 -6.98 -16.12
N ALA A 216 -58.94 -7.77 -15.31
CA ALA A 216 -59.56 -8.89 -14.58
C ALA A 216 -58.87 -9.16 -13.22
N THR A 217 -59.41 -8.47 -12.21
CA THR A 217 -59.93 -9.00 -10.95
C THR A 217 -59.29 -10.26 -10.33
N ARG A 218 -58.68 -10.01 -9.16
CA ARG A 218 -58.54 -10.87 -7.97
C ARG A 218 -59.64 -11.96 -7.81
N PRO A 219 -59.27 -13.07 -7.15
CA PRO A 219 -59.83 -13.28 -5.81
C PRO A 219 -58.81 -13.64 -4.73
N VAL A 220 -59.26 -13.40 -3.51
CA VAL A 220 -58.62 -13.59 -2.20
C VAL A 220 -58.95 -15.00 -1.70
N GLN A 221 -58.00 -15.70 -1.03
CA GLN A 221 -58.14 -16.26 0.33
C GLN A 221 -57.19 -17.46 0.63
N THR A 222 -56.38 -17.23 1.67
CA THR A 222 -55.97 -18.16 2.76
C THR A 222 -55.68 -19.63 2.48
N THR A 223 -54.42 -20.02 2.76
CA THR A 223 -54.12 -21.03 3.80
C THR A 223 -52.69 -20.85 4.31
N THR A 224 -52.58 -20.48 5.59
CA THR A 224 -51.40 -20.60 6.44
C THR A 224 -51.16 -22.08 6.72
N GLY A 225 -50.15 -22.66 6.07
CA GLY A 225 -49.64 -23.99 6.38
C GLY A 225 -48.12 -23.92 6.36
N THR A 226 -47.51 -23.78 7.53
CA THR A 226 -46.06 -23.92 7.70
C THR A 226 -45.68 -25.38 7.41
N PRO A 227 -44.94 -25.70 6.35
CA PRO A 227 -44.39 -27.03 6.20
C PRO A 227 -43.24 -27.19 7.19
N SER A 228 -43.35 -28.17 8.07
CA SER A 228 -42.21 -28.64 8.86
C SER A 228 -41.09 -29.06 7.91
N PRO A 229 -39.82 -28.68 8.18
CA PRO A 229 -38.71 -29.05 7.30
C PRO A 229 -38.57 -30.59 7.29
N PRO A 230 -38.49 -31.23 6.11
CA PRO A 230 -38.16 -32.64 6.03
C PRO A 230 -36.77 -32.89 6.63
N GLY A 231 -36.64 -33.98 7.38
CA GLY A 231 -35.48 -34.31 8.20
C GLY A 231 -34.13 -34.10 7.49
N THR A 232 -33.26 -33.32 8.14
CA THR A 232 -31.95 -32.83 7.68
C THR A 232 -30.84 -33.88 7.57
N ASN A 233 -31.15 -35.17 7.39
CA ASN A 233 -30.12 -36.22 7.34
C ASN A 233 -30.38 -37.28 6.26
N GLN A 234 -30.72 -36.88 5.04
CA GLN A 234 -30.34 -37.69 3.88
C GLN A 234 -28.83 -37.56 3.68
N ARG A 235 -28.09 -38.30 4.50
CA ARG A 235 -26.65 -38.51 4.32
C ARG A 235 -26.45 -39.11 2.93
N ARG A 236 -25.58 -38.47 2.17
CA ARG A 236 -25.00 -38.95 0.91
C ARG A 236 -24.76 -40.45 1.03
N ALA A 237 -25.44 -41.25 0.23
CA ALA A 237 -25.07 -42.64 0.06
C ALA A 237 -23.65 -42.64 -0.54
N ALA A 238 -22.68 -43.15 0.21
CA ALA A 238 -21.24 -43.20 -0.09
C ALA A 238 -20.46 -41.87 0.04
N ASP A 239 -19.76 -41.74 1.17
CA ASP A 239 -18.73 -40.75 1.50
C ASP A 239 -17.48 -40.88 0.61
N ALA A 240 -17.63 -40.83 -0.70
CA ALA A 240 -16.48 -40.70 -1.58
C ALA A 240 -15.85 -39.30 -1.34
N PRO A 241 -14.55 -39.21 -0.98
CA PRO A 241 -13.89 -37.93 -0.82
C PRO A 241 -13.98 -37.16 -2.14
N LEU A 242 -14.44 -35.91 -2.08
CA LEU A 242 -14.47 -35.04 -3.25
C LEU A 242 -13.06 -34.91 -3.83
N THR A 243 -12.95 -34.91 -5.16
CA THR A 243 -11.67 -34.58 -5.81
C THR A 243 -11.27 -33.14 -5.48
N GLY A 244 -10.00 -32.78 -5.71
CA GLY A 244 -9.52 -31.40 -5.49
C GLY A 244 -10.37 -30.37 -6.24
N GLU A 245 -10.66 -30.64 -7.53
CA GLU A 245 -11.49 -29.77 -8.38
C GLU A 245 -12.93 -29.68 -7.90
N GLN A 246 -13.52 -30.81 -7.49
CA GLN A 246 -14.87 -30.82 -6.92
C GLN A 246 -14.96 -30.00 -5.63
N ALA A 247 -13.95 -30.13 -4.76
CA ALA A 247 -13.89 -29.37 -3.52
C ALA A 247 -13.76 -27.86 -3.77
N GLU A 248 -12.96 -27.45 -4.76
CA GLU A 248 -12.86 -26.04 -5.16
C GLU A 248 -14.18 -25.50 -5.73
N ALA A 249 -14.84 -26.27 -6.60
CA ALA A 249 -16.13 -25.85 -7.15
C ALA A 249 -17.23 -25.71 -6.07
N VAL A 250 -17.23 -26.57 -5.04
CA VAL A 250 -18.12 -26.41 -3.88
C VAL A 250 -17.84 -25.11 -3.13
N GLN A 251 -16.58 -24.70 -3.01
CA GLN A 251 -16.22 -23.42 -2.39
C GLN A 251 -16.73 -22.24 -3.21
N GLU A 252 -16.63 -22.30 -4.55
CA GLU A 252 -17.19 -21.26 -5.42
C GLU A 252 -18.71 -21.14 -5.29
N ILE A 253 -19.43 -22.26 -5.20
CA ILE A 253 -20.89 -22.26 -4.94
C ILE A 253 -21.20 -21.56 -3.62
N ARG A 254 -20.49 -21.91 -2.54
CA ARG A 254 -20.71 -21.33 -1.21
C ARG A 254 -20.40 -19.85 -1.17
N LEU A 255 -19.30 -19.42 -1.80
CA LEU A 255 -18.93 -18.01 -1.91
C LEU A 255 -19.96 -17.22 -2.71
N ALA A 256 -20.40 -17.72 -3.88
CA ALA A 256 -21.42 -17.06 -4.70
C ALA A 256 -22.75 -16.94 -3.94
N GLN A 257 -23.14 -17.97 -3.19
CA GLN A 257 -24.35 -17.94 -2.36
C GLN A 257 -24.22 -17.00 -1.16
N ALA A 258 -23.07 -16.97 -0.48
CA ALA A 258 -22.82 -16.03 0.62
C ALA A 258 -22.88 -14.58 0.11
N HIS A 259 -22.24 -14.30 -1.03
CA HIS A 259 -22.28 -13.01 -1.70
C HIS A 259 -23.71 -12.61 -2.06
N TRP A 260 -24.49 -13.53 -2.64
CA TRP A 260 -25.91 -13.31 -2.91
C TRP A 260 -26.69 -12.95 -1.64
N THR A 261 -26.56 -13.74 -0.58
CA THR A 261 -27.27 -13.52 0.69
C THR A 261 -26.93 -12.16 1.33
N TRP A 262 -25.66 -11.74 1.28
CA TRP A 262 -25.23 -10.49 1.89
C TRP A 262 -25.60 -9.25 1.08
N TYR A 263 -25.48 -9.30 -0.25
CA TYR A 263 -25.59 -8.09 -1.08
C TYR A 263 -26.95 -7.95 -1.78
N SER A 264 -27.68 -9.04 -2.07
CA SER A 264 -28.98 -8.95 -2.76
C SER A 264 -30.04 -8.08 -2.06
N PRO A 265 -30.10 -7.96 -0.72
CA PRO A 265 -31.04 -7.05 -0.06
C PRO A 265 -30.79 -5.57 -0.36
N HIS A 266 -29.55 -5.22 -0.72
CA HIS A 266 -29.10 -3.85 -0.94
C HIS A 266 -28.77 -3.53 -2.40
N ALA A 267 -28.68 -4.55 -3.26
CA ALA A 267 -28.41 -4.40 -4.68
C ALA A 267 -29.63 -3.89 -5.44
N ASP A 268 -29.38 -3.03 -6.43
CA ASP A 268 -30.34 -2.64 -7.45
C ASP A 268 -30.57 -3.78 -8.47
N ALA A 269 -31.35 -3.52 -9.52
CA ALA A 269 -31.69 -4.53 -10.51
C ALA A 269 -30.44 -5.10 -11.23
N ASP A 270 -29.50 -4.21 -11.59
CA ASP A 270 -28.27 -4.59 -12.28
C ASP A 270 -27.34 -5.39 -11.34
N GLY A 271 -27.18 -4.94 -10.10
CA GLY A 271 -26.41 -5.67 -9.10
C GLY A 271 -26.99 -7.05 -8.78
N ARG A 272 -28.32 -7.20 -8.74
CA ARG A 272 -28.96 -8.53 -8.60
C ARG A 272 -28.70 -9.42 -9.81
N ALA A 273 -28.78 -8.88 -11.03
CA ALA A 273 -28.48 -9.64 -12.24
C ALA A 273 -27.02 -10.13 -12.26
N GLU A 274 -26.08 -9.31 -11.77
CA GLU A 274 -24.66 -9.68 -11.64
C GLU A 274 -24.46 -10.79 -10.60
N LEU A 275 -25.11 -10.69 -9.44
CA LEU A 275 -25.07 -11.73 -8.41
C LEU A 275 -25.66 -13.08 -8.92
N ASP A 276 -26.71 -13.04 -9.76
CA ASP A 276 -27.31 -14.24 -10.36
C ASP A 276 -26.41 -14.84 -11.44
N ALA A 277 -25.72 -13.99 -12.21
CA ALA A 277 -24.72 -14.41 -13.16
C ALA A 277 -23.54 -15.12 -12.46
N ALA A 278 -23.10 -14.63 -11.29
CA ALA A 278 -22.07 -15.27 -10.48
C ALA A 278 -22.50 -16.66 -10.00
N ARG A 279 -23.74 -16.82 -9.50
CA ARG A 279 -24.29 -18.13 -9.08
C ARG A 279 -24.36 -19.11 -10.25
N ARG A 280 -24.81 -18.67 -11.43
CA ARG A 280 -24.85 -19.50 -12.65
C ARG A 280 -23.45 -19.93 -13.10
N THR A 281 -22.48 -19.02 -13.00
CA THR A 281 -21.07 -19.31 -13.33
C THR A 281 -20.49 -20.37 -12.40
N ALA A 282 -20.72 -20.25 -11.09
CA ALA A 282 -20.29 -21.24 -10.09
C ALA A 282 -20.95 -22.61 -10.33
N ALA A 283 -22.26 -22.65 -10.63
CA ALA A 283 -22.97 -23.88 -10.97
C ALA A 283 -22.38 -24.57 -12.22
N ALA A 284 -22.06 -23.79 -13.26
CA ALA A 284 -21.47 -24.32 -14.49
C ALA A 284 -20.07 -24.92 -14.24
N ARG A 285 -19.23 -24.26 -13.44
CA ARG A 285 -17.91 -24.79 -13.04
C ARG A 285 -18.02 -26.05 -12.19
N ALA A 286 -18.99 -26.12 -11.27
CA ALA A 286 -19.26 -27.33 -10.50
C ALA A 286 -19.68 -28.51 -11.38
N LYS A 287 -20.51 -28.26 -12.40
CA LYS A 287 -20.86 -29.28 -13.39
C LYS A 287 -19.64 -29.75 -14.19
N GLN A 288 -18.74 -28.82 -14.57
CA GLN A 288 -17.49 -29.16 -15.25
C GLN A 288 -16.54 -29.99 -14.38
N ALA A 289 -16.51 -29.73 -13.06
CA ALA A 289 -15.78 -30.53 -12.07
C ALA A 289 -16.44 -31.89 -11.76
N GLY A 290 -17.58 -32.21 -12.39
CA GLY A 290 -18.27 -33.49 -12.24
C GLY A 290 -19.22 -33.58 -11.04
N LEU A 291 -19.67 -32.45 -10.47
CA LEU A 291 -20.78 -32.46 -9.52
C LEU A 291 -22.11 -32.71 -10.23
N THR A 292 -23.00 -33.47 -9.60
CA THR A 292 -24.36 -33.68 -10.08
C THR A 292 -25.21 -32.43 -9.82
N GLU A 293 -26.31 -32.28 -10.58
CA GLU A 293 -27.24 -31.17 -10.40
C GLU A 293 -27.91 -31.18 -9.02
N GLU A 294 -28.14 -32.38 -8.47
CA GLU A 294 -28.63 -32.57 -7.11
C GLU A 294 -27.62 -32.07 -6.06
N ASP A 295 -26.33 -32.38 -6.23
CA ASP A 295 -25.27 -31.91 -5.34
C ASP A 295 -25.14 -30.39 -5.38
N ILE A 296 -25.19 -29.79 -6.58
CA ILE A 296 -25.13 -28.33 -6.78
C ILE A 296 -26.32 -27.66 -6.09
N THR A 297 -27.54 -28.17 -6.32
CA THR A 297 -28.77 -27.64 -5.73
C THR A 297 -28.74 -27.75 -4.21
N ARG A 298 -28.28 -28.89 -3.69
CA ARG A 298 -28.13 -29.11 -2.26
C ARG A 298 -27.16 -28.10 -1.65
N GLU A 299 -25.97 -27.92 -2.23
CA GLU A 299 -24.99 -26.96 -1.71
C GLU A 299 -25.49 -25.52 -1.73
N PHE A 300 -26.23 -25.09 -2.76
CA PHE A 300 -26.86 -23.76 -2.75
C PHE A 300 -27.89 -23.60 -1.61
N ASN A 301 -28.70 -24.64 -1.37
CA ASN A 301 -29.74 -24.60 -0.34
C ASN A 301 -29.18 -24.69 1.08
N THR A 302 -28.07 -25.43 1.27
CA THR A 302 -27.44 -25.61 2.59
C THR A 302 -26.27 -24.68 2.82
N ALA A 303 -25.89 -23.80 1.88
CA ALA A 303 -24.71 -22.95 1.97
C ALA A 303 -24.65 -22.17 3.28
N ALA A 304 -25.77 -21.63 3.77
CA ALA A 304 -25.80 -20.88 5.03
C ALA A 304 -25.39 -21.74 6.24
N ALA A 305 -25.89 -22.97 6.31
CA ALA A 305 -25.53 -23.93 7.36
C ALA A 305 -24.11 -24.50 7.14
N ASN A 306 -23.70 -24.67 5.88
CA ASN A 306 -22.41 -25.21 5.48
C ASN A 306 -21.27 -24.17 5.45
N SER A 307 -21.56 -22.92 5.83
CA SER A 307 -20.59 -21.80 5.88
C SER A 307 -20.43 -21.28 7.31
N ARG A 308 -20.44 -22.19 8.28
CA ARG A 308 -20.30 -21.87 9.70
C ARG A 308 -18.92 -21.32 10.03
N ILE A 309 -17.87 -21.83 9.39
CA ILE A 309 -16.48 -21.42 9.60
C ILE A 309 -15.94 -20.82 8.31
N GLU A 310 -15.45 -19.59 8.41
CA GLU A 310 -14.77 -18.86 7.35
C GLU A 310 -13.27 -19.00 7.55
N THR A 311 -12.56 -19.48 6.53
CA THR A 311 -11.10 -19.62 6.55
C THR A 311 -10.49 -18.74 5.48
N ALA A 312 -9.67 -17.78 5.88
CA ALA A 312 -8.92 -16.91 4.98
C ALA A 312 -7.46 -17.34 4.97
N VAL A 313 -6.90 -17.51 3.78
CA VAL A 313 -5.45 -17.67 3.58
C VAL A 313 -4.93 -16.50 2.76
N ARG A 314 -3.95 -15.79 3.31
CA ARG A 314 -3.38 -14.56 2.74
C ARG A 314 -1.88 -14.67 2.59
N THR A 315 -1.35 -14.07 1.54
CA THR A 315 0.08 -13.84 1.34
C THR A 315 0.34 -12.33 1.28
N VAL A 316 1.58 -11.92 1.52
CA VAL A 316 1.99 -10.50 1.42
C VAL A 316 1.85 -9.96 0.01
N ASP A 317 2.01 -10.80 -1.02
CA ASP A 317 1.86 -10.40 -2.42
C ASP A 317 0.41 -10.18 -2.85
N GLY A 318 -0.53 -10.30 -1.90
CA GLY A 318 -1.94 -10.04 -2.13
C GLY A 318 -2.73 -11.25 -2.63
N HIS A 319 -2.13 -12.45 -2.73
CA HIS A 319 -2.93 -13.66 -2.94
C HIS A 319 -3.79 -13.90 -1.71
N HIS A 320 -5.11 -13.92 -1.91
CA HIS A 320 -6.11 -14.15 -0.88
C HIS A 320 -7.07 -15.24 -1.38
N ARG A 321 -7.18 -16.33 -0.63
CA ARG A 321 -8.19 -17.36 -0.85
C ARG A 321 -9.11 -17.43 0.37
N LEU A 322 -10.41 -17.50 0.12
CA LEU A 322 -11.44 -17.62 1.15
C LEU A 322 -12.14 -18.97 0.99
N GLY A 323 -12.31 -19.69 2.09
CA GLY A 323 -13.03 -20.94 2.19
C GLY A 323 -14.15 -20.85 3.22
N LEU A 324 -15.29 -21.48 2.91
CA LEU A 324 -16.46 -21.58 3.77
C LEU A 324 -16.75 -23.06 4.08
N HIS A 325 -16.81 -23.38 5.36
CA HIS A 325 -16.80 -24.76 5.86
C HIS A 325 -17.89 -25.01 6.91
N PRO A 326 -18.51 -26.21 6.92
CA PRO A 326 -19.50 -26.59 7.92
C PRO A 326 -18.85 -26.90 9.27
N THR A 327 -17.63 -27.44 9.25
CA THR A 327 -16.92 -27.94 10.44
C THR A 327 -15.47 -27.46 10.49
N GLU A 328 -14.89 -27.47 11.70
CA GLU A 328 -13.50 -27.05 11.91
C GLU A 328 -12.52 -28.01 11.25
N ALA A 329 -12.84 -29.31 11.22
CA ALA A 329 -12.04 -30.32 10.54
C ALA A 329 -11.99 -30.08 9.01
N ASP A 330 -13.10 -29.70 8.40
CA ASP A 330 -13.14 -29.37 6.97
C ASP A 330 -12.35 -28.09 6.65
N ALA A 331 -12.43 -27.09 7.54
CA ALA A 331 -11.65 -25.86 7.46
C ALA A 331 -10.14 -26.14 7.54
N ALA A 332 -9.71 -26.94 8.52
CA ALA A 332 -8.31 -27.33 8.68
C ALA A 332 -7.79 -28.16 7.50
N ALA A 333 -8.59 -29.10 6.99
CA ALA A 333 -8.23 -29.88 5.82
C ALA A 333 -8.11 -29.02 4.56
N TRP A 334 -8.98 -28.03 4.37
CA TRP A 334 -8.91 -27.09 3.26
C TRP A 334 -7.70 -26.15 3.38
N ALA A 335 -7.45 -25.61 4.58
CA ALA A 335 -6.29 -24.76 4.84
C ALA A 335 -4.98 -25.50 4.52
N ALA A 336 -4.85 -26.75 4.98
CA ALA A 336 -3.64 -27.55 4.74
C ALA A 336 -3.36 -27.75 3.24
N ARG A 337 -4.39 -28.09 2.45
CA ARG A 337 -4.26 -28.23 0.98
C ARG A 337 -3.91 -26.89 0.32
N THR A 338 -4.57 -25.81 0.75
CA THR A 338 -4.39 -24.48 0.16
C THR A 338 -3.00 -23.93 0.43
N VAL A 339 -2.49 -24.07 1.65
CA VAL A 339 -1.11 -23.69 2.02
C VAL A 339 -0.08 -24.51 1.25
N SER A 340 -0.30 -25.82 1.12
CA SER A 340 0.61 -26.71 0.38
C SER A 340 0.68 -26.42 -1.12
N ALA A 341 -0.41 -25.91 -1.71
CA ALA A 341 -0.48 -25.57 -3.13
C ALA A 341 0.02 -24.16 -3.45
N MET A 342 0.24 -23.30 -2.46
CA MET A 342 0.76 -21.96 -2.68
C MET A 342 2.27 -21.99 -2.91
N PRO A 343 2.80 -21.09 -3.76
CA PRO A 343 4.23 -20.95 -3.95
C PRO A 343 4.89 -20.65 -2.60
N SER A 344 5.76 -21.56 -2.16
CA SER A 344 6.51 -21.43 -0.92
C SER A 344 7.80 -20.67 -1.19
N GLY A 345 7.97 -19.54 -0.51
CA GLY A 345 9.21 -18.76 -0.54
C GLY A 345 9.44 -18.11 0.82
N PRO A 346 10.71 -17.93 1.25
CA PRO A 346 11.03 -17.31 2.53
C PRO A 346 10.56 -15.85 2.63
N ASP A 347 10.33 -15.19 1.50
CA ASP A 347 9.93 -13.78 1.43
C ASP A 347 8.41 -13.58 1.39
N HIS A 348 7.63 -14.66 1.36
CA HIS A 348 6.17 -14.61 1.21
C HIS A 348 5.49 -15.23 2.44
N PRO A 349 5.43 -14.50 3.58
CA PRO A 349 4.78 -15.05 4.76
C PRO A 349 3.30 -15.26 4.47
N ILE A 350 2.80 -16.38 4.97
CA ILE A 350 1.43 -16.82 4.81
C ILE A 350 0.72 -16.57 6.14
N GLN A 351 -0.50 -16.03 6.07
CA GLN A 351 -1.39 -15.91 7.20
C GLN A 351 -2.62 -16.78 6.95
N VAL A 352 -2.96 -17.64 7.91
CA VAL A 352 -4.18 -18.45 7.92
C VAL A 352 -5.01 -18.02 9.12
N THR A 353 -6.27 -17.67 8.88
CA THR A 353 -7.22 -17.31 9.92
C THR A 353 -8.51 -18.08 9.69
N ALA A 354 -8.97 -18.83 10.69
CA ALA A 354 -10.27 -19.48 10.69
C ALA A 354 -11.16 -18.86 11.77
N THR A 355 -12.33 -18.39 11.37
CA THR A 355 -13.28 -17.69 12.26
C THR A 355 -14.65 -18.32 12.14
N GLU A 356 -15.28 -18.59 13.26
CA GLU A 356 -16.68 -19.00 13.28
C GLU A 356 -17.59 -17.80 13.01
N ARG A 357 -18.55 -17.94 12.09
CA ARG A 357 -19.47 -16.86 11.73
C ARG A 357 -20.28 -16.44 12.96
N GLY A 358 -20.16 -15.16 13.33
CA GLY A 358 -20.78 -14.59 14.53
C GLY A 358 -19.88 -14.55 15.76
N SER A 359 -18.68 -15.15 15.70
CA SER A 359 -17.63 -14.97 16.70
C SER A 359 -16.69 -13.83 16.30
N GLU A 360 -16.31 -12.99 17.26
CA GLU A 360 -15.24 -12.00 17.08
C GLU A 360 -13.85 -12.62 17.27
N GLU A 361 -13.76 -13.73 18.01
CA GLU A 361 -12.51 -14.43 18.26
C GLU A 361 -12.29 -15.53 17.20
N PRO A 362 -11.12 -15.55 16.54
CA PRO A 362 -10.80 -16.60 15.58
C PRO A 362 -10.58 -17.94 16.31
N LEU A 363 -11.09 -19.02 15.72
CA LEU A 363 -10.83 -20.39 16.18
C LEU A 363 -9.34 -20.74 16.04
N PHE A 364 -8.73 -20.25 14.97
CA PHE A 364 -7.33 -20.52 14.65
C PHE A 364 -6.72 -19.31 13.92
N THR A 365 -5.49 -18.94 14.29
CA THR A 365 -4.72 -17.94 13.56
C THR A 365 -3.24 -18.26 13.64
N VAL A 366 -2.60 -18.34 12.49
CA VAL A 366 -1.15 -18.50 12.36
C VAL A 366 -0.63 -17.60 11.25
N GLU A 367 0.55 -17.03 11.46
CA GLU A 367 1.26 -16.22 10.47
C GLU A 367 2.74 -16.55 10.54
N GLY A 368 3.38 -16.71 9.39
CA GLY A 368 4.82 -16.94 9.32
C GLY A 368 5.29 -17.43 7.96
N ALA A 369 6.52 -17.92 7.91
CA ALA A 369 7.06 -18.57 6.71
C ALA A 369 6.21 -19.80 6.34
N SER A 370 6.13 -20.10 5.04
CA SER A 370 5.29 -21.19 4.51
C SER A 370 5.49 -22.54 5.22
N GLY A 371 6.74 -22.91 5.55
CA GLY A 371 7.03 -24.14 6.30
C GLY A 371 6.40 -24.17 7.70
N PHE A 372 6.62 -23.11 8.49
CA PHE A 372 6.02 -22.97 9.82
C PHE A 372 4.48 -23.01 9.78
N VAL A 373 3.89 -22.28 8.83
CA VAL A 373 2.42 -22.25 8.67
C VAL A 373 1.89 -23.62 8.26
N THR A 374 2.62 -24.35 7.42
CA THR A 374 2.26 -25.71 6.99
C THR A 374 2.25 -26.67 8.19
N ASP A 375 3.25 -26.60 9.05
CA ASP A 375 3.36 -27.44 10.25
C ASP A 375 2.23 -27.16 11.25
N GLU A 376 1.98 -25.87 11.54
CA GLU A 376 0.91 -25.46 12.46
C GLU A 376 -0.49 -25.80 11.93
N VAL A 377 -0.75 -25.62 10.63
CA VAL A 377 -2.02 -26.01 10.02
C VAL A 377 -2.18 -27.53 9.99
N THR A 378 -1.09 -28.29 9.83
CA THR A 378 -1.11 -29.76 9.91
C THR A 378 -1.42 -30.21 11.33
N ALA A 379 -0.80 -29.61 12.34
CA ALA A 379 -1.08 -29.87 13.75
C ALA A 379 -2.54 -29.55 14.11
N TRP A 380 -3.05 -28.41 13.63
CA TRP A 380 -4.46 -28.04 13.80
C TRP A 380 -5.39 -29.09 13.19
N ARG A 381 -5.11 -29.55 11.96
CA ARG A 381 -5.87 -30.61 11.28
C ARG A 381 -5.86 -31.93 12.07
N GLU A 382 -4.72 -32.34 12.61
CA GLU A 382 -4.61 -33.54 13.43
C GLU A 382 -5.41 -33.42 14.74
N GLN A 383 -5.35 -32.26 15.39
CA GLN A 383 -6.11 -31.97 16.61
C GLN A 383 -7.62 -32.05 16.37
N THR A 384 -8.12 -31.47 15.27
CA THR A 384 -9.55 -31.49 14.92
C THR A 384 -10.03 -32.88 14.52
N ASN A 385 -9.19 -33.67 13.85
CA ASN A 385 -9.52 -35.05 13.47
C ASN A 385 -9.48 -36.02 14.66
N GLY A 386 -8.68 -35.74 15.70
CA GLY A 386 -8.58 -36.54 16.91
C GLY A 386 -9.73 -36.36 17.91
N HIS A 387 -10.45 -35.23 17.85
CA HIS A 387 -11.55 -34.93 18.78
C HIS A 387 -12.80 -35.83 18.67
N PRO A 388 -13.31 -36.22 17.48
CA PRO A 388 -14.51 -37.07 17.41
C PRO A 388 -14.30 -38.49 17.95
N ALA A 389 -13.06 -39.01 17.96
CA ALA A 389 -12.77 -40.36 18.48
C ALA A 389 -12.77 -40.41 20.02
N ARG A 390 -12.32 -39.34 20.70
CA ARG A 390 -12.33 -39.26 22.17
C ARG A 390 -13.73 -39.06 22.74
N GLN A 391 -14.60 -38.29 22.08
CA GLN A 391 -15.98 -38.10 22.55
C GLN A 391 -16.80 -39.41 22.48
N ARG A 392 -16.57 -40.28 21.49
CA ARG A 392 -17.21 -41.61 21.43
C ARG A 392 -16.69 -42.59 22.48
N ALA A 393 -15.41 -42.55 22.82
CA ALA A 393 -14.81 -43.44 23.82
C ALA A 393 -15.31 -43.13 25.25
N VAL A 394 -15.54 -41.85 25.57
CA VAL A 394 -16.04 -41.45 26.90
C VAL A 394 -17.52 -41.81 27.08
N THR A 395 -18.34 -41.77 26.03
CA THR A 395 -19.75 -42.20 26.10
C THR A 395 -19.92 -43.72 26.09
N ALA A 396 -19.00 -44.47 25.48
CA ALA A 396 -19.05 -45.94 25.48
C ALA A 396 -18.56 -46.54 26.81
N ALA A 397 -17.65 -45.86 27.52
CA ALA A 397 -17.15 -46.29 28.84
C ALA A 397 -18.15 -46.04 29.98
N ALA A 398 -19.06 -45.06 29.84
CA ALA A 398 -20.07 -44.75 30.85
C ALA A 398 -21.31 -45.68 30.85
N GLY A 399 -21.37 -46.65 29.92
CA GLY A 399 -22.51 -47.56 29.75
C GLY A 399 -22.29 -49.01 30.21
N ARG A 400 -21.15 -49.33 30.84
CA ARG A 400 -20.81 -50.68 31.31
C ARG A 400 -20.32 -50.67 32.76
N GLU A 401 -21.15 -50.23 33.68
CA GLU A 401 -20.99 -50.56 35.10
C GLU A 401 -22.37 -50.81 35.72
N ARG A 402 -22.78 -52.09 35.69
CA ARG A 402 -23.65 -52.80 36.66
C ARG A 402 -24.20 -54.05 35.97
N ASP A 403 -23.46 -55.14 36.05
CA ASP A 403 -24.02 -56.38 36.56
C ASP A 403 -22.90 -57.36 36.93
N ASP A 404 -23.25 -58.30 37.80
CA ASP A 404 -22.52 -59.51 38.19
C ASP A 404 -21.52 -59.40 39.35
N GLY A 405 -22.05 -59.66 40.55
CA GLY A 405 -21.28 -60.19 41.66
C GLY A 405 -21.03 -61.69 41.51
N ALA A 406 -19.89 -62.15 42.01
CA ALA A 406 -19.71 -63.47 42.63
C ALA A 406 -18.28 -63.56 43.21
N ALA A 407 -18.19 -63.65 44.53
CA ALA A 407 -17.00 -64.19 45.19
C ALA A 407 -16.91 -65.70 44.90
N PRO A 408 -15.68 -66.27 44.87
CA PRO A 408 -15.30 -67.07 46.02
C PRO A 408 -13.83 -66.94 46.42
N MET A 409 -13.59 -67.19 47.71
CA MET A 409 -12.29 -67.40 48.33
C MET A 409 -12.05 -68.93 48.51
N PRO A 410 -10.89 -69.39 49.03
CA PRO A 410 -9.78 -70.05 48.34
C PRO A 410 -9.72 -71.58 48.58
N PRO A 411 -8.63 -72.27 48.18
CA PRO A 411 -7.85 -72.90 49.24
C PRO A 411 -6.32 -72.80 49.06
N ALA A 412 -5.65 -73.20 50.14
CA ALA A 412 -4.26 -72.99 50.47
C ALA A 412 -3.31 -74.11 50.03
N ALA A 413 -2.03 -73.71 49.97
CA ALA A 413 -0.83 -74.42 50.42
C ALA A 413 -0.16 -75.52 49.55
N ALA A 414 1.12 -75.24 49.33
CA ALA A 414 2.28 -76.14 49.38
C ALA A 414 2.63 -76.98 48.15
N GLY A 415 3.63 -76.50 47.40
CA GLY A 415 4.38 -77.25 46.41
C GLY A 415 5.36 -76.37 45.64
N GLY A 416 6.34 -75.78 46.34
CA GLY A 416 7.42 -74.99 45.74
C GLY A 416 8.30 -75.86 44.85
N SER A 417 7.83 -76.09 43.63
CA SER A 417 8.52 -76.87 42.60
C SER A 417 9.19 -75.91 41.63
N GLN A 418 10.19 -76.43 40.92
CA GLN A 418 10.99 -75.79 39.88
C GLN A 418 10.21 -74.85 38.92
N ALA A 419 8.90 -75.02 38.79
CA ALA A 419 7.97 -74.14 38.08
C ALA A 419 7.91 -72.69 38.62
N ASP A 420 7.96 -72.47 39.93
CA ASP A 420 7.92 -71.10 40.49
C ASP A 420 9.22 -70.33 40.21
N ARG A 421 10.36 -71.05 40.20
CA ARG A 421 11.66 -70.46 39.83
C ARG A 421 11.74 -70.16 38.34
N LEU A 422 11.14 -71.00 37.49
CA LEU A 422 11.02 -70.74 36.05
C LEU A 422 10.10 -69.54 35.78
N ALA A 423 8.96 -69.45 36.46
CA ALA A 423 8.07 -68.30 36.35
C ALA A 423 8.74 -66.98 36.78
N GLU A 424 9.58 -67.01 37.83
CA GLU A 424 10.34 -65.84 38.26
C GLU A 424 11.44 -65.46 37.27
N LEU A 425 12.15 -66.44 36.69
CA LEU A 425 13.12 -66.19 35.61
C LEU A 425 12.44 -65.64 34.34
N GLU A 426 11.25 -66.13 34.00
CA GLU A 426 10.46 -65.60 32.88
C GLU A 426 10.00 -64.16 33.13
N ARG A 427 9.61 -63.81 34.36
CA ARG A 427 9.33 -62.42 34.75
C ARG A 427 10.57 -61.54 34.63
N GLN A 428 11.72 -61.99 35.11
CA GLN A 428 12.99 -61.25 34.97
C GLN A 428 13.38 -61.05 33.50
N ILE A 429 13.18 -62.06 32.65
CA ILE A 429 13.42 -61.94 31.19
C ILE A 429 12.44 -60.97 30.54
N ALA A 430 11.16 -60.98 30.96
CA ALA A 430 10.16 -60.03 30.47
C ALA A 430 10.48 -58.59 30.89
N GLU A 431 10.95 -58.39 32.12
CA GLU A 431 11.40 -57.10 32.64
C GLU A 431 12.64 -56.58 31.89
N LEU A 432 13.66 -57.41 31.67
CA LEU A 432 14.84 -57.05 30.87
C LEU A 432 14.48 -56.71 29.42
N ARG A 433 13.51 -57.42 28.82
CA ARG A 433 12.98 -57.06 27.49
C ARG A 433 12.25 -55.72 27.49
N GLY A 434 11.51 -55.41 28.56
CA GLY A 434 10.89 -54.10 28.78
C GLY A 434 11.93 -52.97 28.83
N VAL A 435 12.97 -53.13 29.64
CA VAL A 435 14.08 -52.15 29.76
C VAL A 435 14.81 -51.95 28.42
N VAL A 436 15.03 -53.03 27.65
CA VAL A 436 15.65 -52.92 26.32
C VAL A 436 14.73 -52.16 25.35
N ALA A 437 13.42 -52.40 25.37
CA ALA A 437 12.45 -51.67 24.55
C ALA A 437 12.39 -50.18 24.90
N GLU A 438 12.44 -49.85 26.19
CA GLU A 438 12.52 -48.46 26.68
C GLU A 438 13.82 -47.79 26.25
N ARG A 439 14.96 -48.47 26.37
CA ARG A 439 16.26 -47.98 25.88
C ARG A 439 16.21 -47.68 24.38
N ASP A 440 15.63 -48.56 23.58
CA ASP A 440 15.52 -48.36 22.13
C ASP A 440 14.54 -47.23 21.78
N GLN A 441 13.47 -47.05 22.57
CA GLN A 441 12.56 -45.91 22.44
C GLN A 441 13.26 -44.58 22.79
N LEU A 442 14.05 -44.56 23.87
CA LEU A 442 14.85 -43.39 24.26
C LEU A 442 15.92 -43.08 23.22
N LYS A 443 16.58 -44.10 22.65
CA LYS A 443 17.54 -43.93 21.57
C LYS A 443 16.89 -43.31 20.33
N ARG A 444 15.72 -43.79 19.90
CA ARG A 444 14.95 -43.19 18.80
C ARG A 444 14.55 -41.74 19.09
N ARG A 445 14.13 -41.44 20.32
CA ARG A 445 13.83 -40.05 20.74
C ARG A 445 15.07 -39.16 20.72
N ALA A 446 16.21 -39.66 21.18
CA ALA A 446 17.47 -38.94 21.14
C ALA A 446 17.92 -38.65 19.70
N GLU A 447 17.77 -39.61 18.78
CA GLU A 447 18.06 -39.41 17.35
C GLU A 447 17.14 -38.36 16.69
N ILE A 448 15.85 -38.37 17.04
CA ILE A 448 14.90 -37.35 16.54
C ILE A 448 15.26 -35.96 17.09
N LEU A 449 15.56 -35.86 18.38
CA LEU A 449 15.98 -34.60 19.00
C LEU A 449 17.29 -34.10 18.39
N GLN A 450 18.25 -34.98 18.11
CA GLN A 450 19.50 -34.61 17.45
C GLN A 450 19.24 -34.04 16.05
N ARG A 451 18.41 -34.70 15.23
CA ARG A 451 18.01 -34.17 13.91
C ARG A 451 17.30 -32.82 14.02
N GLY A 452 16.48 -32.62 15.05
CA GLY A 452 15.84 -31.33 15.34
C GLY A 452 16.86 -30.23 15.67
N VAL A 453 17.88 -30.55 16.49
CA VAL A 453 18.96 -29.61 16.83
C VAL A 453 19.80 -29.27 15.59
N ASP A 454 20.11 -30.26 14.75
CA ASP A 454 20.86 -30.05 13.51
C ASP A 454 20.06 -29.16 12.54
N ALA A 455 18.74 -29.37 12.41
CA ALA A 455 17.86 -28.55 11.58
C ALA A 455 17.79 -27.09 12.07
N VAL A 456 17.63 -26.88 13.38
CA VAL A 456 17.64 -25.52 13.97
C VAL A 456 19.00 -24.84 13.80
N THR A 457 20.09 -25.60 13.87
CA THR A 457 21.44 -25.07 13.65
C THR A 457 21.63 -24.64 12.20
N ALA A 458 21.17 -25.45 11.23
CA ALA A 458 21.17 -25.09 9.83
C ALA A 458 20.35 -23.83 9.54
N ASP A 459 19.13 -23.73 10.10
CA ASP A 459 18.26 -22.56 9.94
C ASP A 459 18.90 -21.29 10.52
N ARG A 460 19.52 -21.40 11.72
CA ARG A 460 20.26 -20.29 12.34
C ARG A 460 21.42 -19.83 11.45
N ASP A 461 22.17 -20.76 10.87
CA ASP A 461 23.32 -20.43 10.03
C ASP A 461 22.88 -19.82 8.69
N ASP A 462 21.76 -20.25 8.12
CA ASP A 462 21.15 -19.63 6.95
C ASP A 462 20.61 -18.22 7.26
N HIS A 463 19.98 -18.03 8.41
CA HIS A 463 19.58 -16.71 8.90
C HIS A 463 20.78 -15.78 9.06
N LYS A 464 21.90 -16.29 9.59
CA LYS A 464 23.14 -15.53 9.71
C LYS A 464 23.68 -15.09 8.34
N ARG A 465 23.74 -16.00 7.36
CA ARG A 465 24.16 -15.67 5.98
C ARG A 465 23.26 -14.62 5.33
N LYS A 466 21.94 -14.74 5.52
CA LYS A 466 20.97 -13.75 5.01
C LYS A 466 21.14 -12.39 5.67
N TRP A 467 21.38 -12.37 6.97
CA TRP A 467 21.62 -11.12 7.70
C TRP A 467 22.90 -10.42 7.23
N GLU A 468 23.98 -11.19 7.01
CA GLU A 468 25.22 -10.67 6.41
C GLU A 468 25.00 -10.14 4.98
N ALA A 469 24.22 -10.85 4.14
CA ALA A 469 23.87 -10.39 2.80
C ALA A 469 23.01 -9.10 2.81
N ALA A 470 22.03 -9.03 3.70
CA ALA A 470 21.19 -7.84 3.87
C ALA A 470 22.02 -6.64 4.38
N GLN A 471 22.95 -6.86 5.31
CA GLN A 471 23.87 -5.83 5.77
C GLN A 471 24.74 -5.31 4.62
N ALA A 472 25.28 -6.19 3.77
CA ALA A 472 26.04 -5.79 2.59
C ALA A 472 25.20 -4.96 1.60
N GLN A 473 23.92 -5.30 1.41
CA GLN A 473 23.00 -4.51 0.58
C GLN A 473 22.74 -3.12 1.17
N VAL A 474 22.53 -3.02 2.48
CA VAL A 474 22.35 -1.74 3.18
C VAL A 474 23.59 -0.86 3.04
N GLU A 475 24.78 -1.43 3.17
CA GLU A 475 26.05 -0.70 2.96
C GLU A 475 26.19 -0.23 1.51
N SER A 476 25.81 -1.04 0.53
CA SER A 476 25.78 -0.65 -0.90
C SER A 476 24.80 0.50 -1.17
N LEU A 477 23.59 0.44 -0.61
CA LEU A 477 22.59 1.51 -0.73
C LEU A 477 23.04 2.78 0.00
N LYS A 478 23.72 2.66 1.13
CA LYS A 478 24.31 3.81 1.84
C LYS A 478 25.39 4.49 0.99
N ASN A 479 26.27 3.71 0.37
CA ASN A 479 27.30 4.25 -0.53
C ASN A 479 26.68 4.93 -1.77
N THR A 480 25.61 4.36 -2.31
CA THR A 480 24.86 4.95 -3.43
C THR A 480 24.20 6.26 -3.04
N ASN A 481 23.51 6.31 -1.88
CA ASN A 481 22.93 7.54 -1.35
C ASN A 481 23.99 8.62 -1.10
N LEU A 482 25.14 8.26 -0.50
CA LEU A 482 26.25 9.19 -0.30
C LEU A 482 26.78 9.75 -1.63
N ARG A 483 26.85 8.93 -2.68
CA ARG A 483 27.23 9.36 -4.02
C ARG A 483 26.20 10.35 -4.59
N GLN A 484 24.91 10.04 -4.50
CA GLN A 484 23.84 10.91 -4.96
C GLN A 484 23.77 12.23 -4.20
N THR A 485 24.01 12.22 -2.88
CA THR A 485 24.08 13.45 -2.08
C THR A 485 25.21 14.37 -2.55
N ARG A 486 26.39 13.80 -2.86
CA ARG A 486 27.50 14.57 -3.44
C ARG A 486 27.16 15.13 -4.81
N GLU A 487 26.53 14.34 -5.67
CA GLU A 487 26.09 14.79 -6.99
C GLU A 487 25.06 15.92 -6.91
N LEU A 488 24.09 15.84 -6.00
CA LEU A 488 23.12 16.91 -5.77
C LEU A 488 23.78 18.18 -5.24
N GLU A 489 24.77 18.05 -4.36
CA GLU A 489 25.54 19.20 -3.87
C GLU A 489 26.37 19.85 -5.00
N ASP A 490 27.01 19.06 -5.85
CA ASP A 490 27.73 19.55 -7.03
C ASP A 490 26.77 20.27 -8.00
N LEU A 491 25.58 19.72 -8.26
CA LEU A 491 24.55 20.37 -9.07
C LEU A 491 24.06 21.68 -8.46
N ARG A 492 23.88 21.73 -7.13
CA ARG A 492 23.51 22.94 -6.40
C ARG A 492 24.59 24.01 -6.52
N GLN A 493 25.85 23.65 -6.34
CA GLN A 493 26.98 24.58 -6.48
C GLN A 493 27.12 25.08 -7.93
N ASN A 494 26.92 24.21 -8.92
CA ASN A 494 26.91 24.59 -10.33
C ASN A 494 25.72 25.52 -10.66
N GLY A 495 24.55 25.27 -10.10
CA GLY A 495 23.39 26.16 -10.20
C GLY A 495 23.68 27.54 -9.63
N LEU A 496 24.30 27.63 -8.45
CA LEU A 496 24.72 28.90 -7.85
C LEU A 496 25.76 29.64 -8.71
N ARG A 497 26.71 28.93 -9.32
CA ARG A 497 27.67 29.51 -10.27
C ARG A 497 26.96 30.10 -11.49
N LEU A 498 25.97 29.39 -12.04
CA LEU A 498 25.20 29.88 -13.18
C LEU A 498 24.42 31.16 -12.85
N VAL A 499 23.80 31.21 -11.67
CA VAL A 499 23.12 32.42 -11.17
C VAL A 499 24.10 33.58 -11.03
N LYS A 500 25.31 33.34 -10.49
CA LYS A 500 26.36 34.37 -10.41
C LYS A 500 26.74 34.92 -11.79
N VAL A 501 26.94 34.03 -12.77
CA VAL A 501 27.24 34.43 -14.15
C VAL A 501 26.10 35.26 -14.77
N GLN A 502 24.84 34.94 -14.47
CA GLN A 502 23.69 35.74 -14.92
C GLN A 502 23.69 37.14 -14.30
N ILE A 503 23.94 37.24 -12.99
CA ILE A 503 24.05 38.53 -12.28
C ILE A 503 25.18 39.37 -12.88
N ASP A 504 26.35 38.78 -13.09
CA ASP A 504 27.50 39.47 -13.69
C ASP A 504 27.19 39.92 -15.12
N ARG A 505 26.52 39.09 -15.92
CA ARG A 505 26.09 39.45 -17.28
C ARG A 505 25.13 40.64 -17.28
N ASP A 506 24.15 40.63 -16.39
CA ASP A 506 23.15 41.70 -16.32
C ASP A 506 23.78 43.00 -15.80
N ARG A 507 24.76 42.92 -14.90
CA ARG A 507 25.62 44.04 -14.50
C ARG A 507 26.43 44.60 -15.67
N TYR A 508 27.11 43.77 -16.46
CA TYR A 508 27.86 44.26 -17.62
C TYR A 508 26.94 44.87 -18.69
N LYS A 509 25.72 44.36 -18.84
CA LYS A 509 24.73 44.94 -19.74
C LYS A 509 24.31 46.33 -19.28
N SER A 510 24.06 46.53 -17.99
CA SER A 510 23.71 47.86 -17.45
C SER A 510 24.88 48.84 -17.52
N GLU A 511 26.11 48.41 -17.26
CA GLU A 511 27.32 49.21 -17.45
C GLU A 511 27.50 49.62 -18.91
N ARG A 512 27.32 48.69 -19.86
CA ARG A 512 27.37 48.99 -21.30
C ARG A 512 26.31 50.00 -21.73
N ASP A 513 25.08 49.83 -21.26
CA ASP A 513 23.98 50.73 -21.62
C ASP A 513 24.22 52.12 -21.00
N ARG A 514 24.80 52.20 -19.80
CA ARG A 514 25.28 53.46 -19.21
C ARG A 514 26.36 54.14 -20.07
N PHE A 515 27.40 53.41 -20.47
CA PHE A 515 28.46 53.97 -21.32
C PHE A 515 27.94 54.41 -22.69
N LYS A 516 26.92 53.72 -23.23
CA LYS A 516 26.27 54.13 -24.46
C LYS A 516 25.55 55.48 -24.28
N THR A 517 24.81 55.67 -23.20
CA THR A 517 24.16 56.94 -22.88
C THR A 517 25.18 58.06 -22.68
N GLU A 518 26.24 57.83 -21.89
CA GLU A 518 27.32 58.81 -21.68
C GLU A 518 28.01 59.21 -23.00
N ARG A 519 28.23 58.23 -23.88
CA ARG A 519 28.76 58.47 -25.24
C ARG A 519 27.79 59.29 -26.09
N ASP A 520 26.52 58.92 -26.13
CA ASP A 520 25.52 59.59 -26.95
C ASP A 520 25.29 61.04 -26.46
N GLU A 521 25.34 61.29 -25.14
CA GLU A 521 25.35 62.63 -24.56
C GLU A 521 26.59 63.44 -24.94
N ALA A 522 27.78 62.84 -24.88
CA ALA A 522 29.03 63.49 -25.28
C ALA A 522 29.01 63.85 -26.78
N VAL A 523 28.50 62.95 -27.63
CA VAL A 523 28.30 63.19 -29.07
C VAL A 523 27.29 64.32 -29.28
N GLN A 524 26.18 64.36 -28.53
CA GLN A 524 25.20 65.43 -28.64
C GLN A 524 25.76 66.78 -28.19
N LYS A 525 26.56 66.82 -27.12
CA LYS A 525 27.26 68.03 -26.65
C LYS A 525 28.26 68.53 -27.70
N LEU A 526 29.06 67.62 -28.27
CA LEU A 526 30.00 67.94 -29.34
C LEU A 526 29.26 68.48 -30.58
N ALA A 527 28.18 67.82 -30.98
CA ALA A 527 27.35 68.28 -32.09
C ALA A 527 26.82 69.70 -31.86
N ARG A 528 26.35 70.02 -30.64
CA ARG A 528 25.87 71.37 -30.28
C ARG A 528 26.97 72.43 -30.26
N GLN A 529 28.19 72.06 -29.84
CA GLN A 529 29.34 72.98 -29.82
C GLN A 529 29.96 73.21 -31.19
N THR A 530 29.83 72.24 -32.10
CA THR A 530 30.34 72.35 -33.47
C THR A 530 29.45 73.28 -34.29
N PRO A 531 29.98 74.37 -34.87
CA PRO A 531 29.24 75.24 -35.79
C PRO A 531 28.59 74.45 -36.91
N GLU A 532 27.46 74.94 -37.42
CA GLU A 532 26.65 74.17 -38.36
C GLU A 532 27.39 73.87 -39.67
N HIS A 533 28.28 74.74 -40.15
CA HIS A 533 29.11 74.49 -41.34
C HIS A 533 30.21 73.44 -41.14
N ASP A 534 30.63 73.16 -39.90
CA ASP A 534 31.65 72.14 -39.59
C ASP A 534 31.03 70.78 -39.24
N ARG A 535 29.72 70.74 -38.90
CA ARG A 535 29.03 69.52 -38.48
C ARG A 535 28.93 68.56 -39.68
N TYR A 536 29.49 67.37 -39.52
CA TYR A 536 29.45 66.32 -40.55
C TYR A 536 28.00 65.96 -40.90
N GLY A 537 27.64 66.10 -42.19
CA GLY A 537 26.30 65.83 -42.70
C GLY A 537 25.24 66.91 -42.43
N SER A 538 25.60 68.12 -41.99
CA SER A 538 24.65 69.23 -41.90
C SER A 538 24.26 69.75 -43.29
N PRO A 539 23.05 70.31 -43.47
CA PRO A 539 22.65 70.92 -44.74
C PRO A 539 23.55 72.08 -45.15
N ALA A 540 24.06 72.86 -44.19
CA ALA A 540 24.98 73.96 -44.46
C ALA A 540 26.34 73.49 -44.98
N ARG A 541 26.85 72.37 -44.46
CA ARG A 541 28.10 71.77 -44.95
C ARG A 541 27.90 71.10 -46.30
N ILE A 542 26.77 70.42 -46.51
CA ILE A 542 26.42 69.84 -47.81
C ILE A 542 26.26 70.94 -48.86
N ALA A 543 25.59 72.05 -48.52
CA ALA A 543 25.46 73.20 -49.40
C ALA A 543 26.83 73.84 -49.69
N ALA A 544 27.70 74.00 -48.69
CA ALA A 544 29.06 74.51 -48.89
C ALA A 544 29.93 73.56 -49.73
N ASP A 545 29.83 72.24 -49.53
CA ASP A 545 30.50 71.21 -50.32
C ASP A 545 29.94 71.14 -51.76
N GLU A 546 28.64 71.42 -51.96
CA GLU A 546 28.00 71.57 -53.28
C GLU A 546 28.43 72.88 -53.98
N GLU A 547 28.58 73.99 -53.25
CA GLU A 547 29.04 75.29 -53.76
C GLU A 547 30.53 75.29 -54.12
N LEU A 548 31.35 74.52 -53.39
CA LEU A 548 32.77 74.32 -53.66
C LEU A 548 33.04 73.44 -54.90
N GLY A 549 32.00 72.95 -55.57
CA GLY A 549 32.11 72.31 -56.87
C GLY A 549 32.84 70.97 -56.81
N ASN A 550 32.06 69.90 -56.73
CA ASN A 550 32.41 68.59 -57.29
C ASN A 550 33.77 68.03 -56.83
N THR A 551 33.95 67.80 -55.53
CA THR A 551 34.88 66.75 -55.11
C THR A 551 34.20 65.41 -55.38
N GLN A 552 34.42 64.89 -56.59
CA GLN A 552 34.05 63.51 -56.89
C GLN A 552 34.57 62.59 -55.76
N PRO A 553 33.80 61.57 -55.35
CA PRO A 553 34.34 60.54 -54.47
C PRO A 553 35.56 59.95 -55.19
N MET A 554 36.75 60.21 -54.65
CA MET A 554 37.98 59.58 -55.11
C MET A 554 37.70 58.08 -55.26
N PRO A 555 37.96 57.48 -56.45
CA PRO A 555 37.77 56.06 -56.62
C PRO A 555 38.57 55.36 -55.53
N ARG A 556 37.90 54.45 -54.81
CA ARG A 556 38.56 53.52 -53.89
C ARG A 556 39.39 52.56 -54.75
N ASP A 557 40.54 53.05 -55.21
CA ASP A 557 41.58 52.20 -55.73
C ASP A 557 42.14 51.39 -54.56
N ALA A 558 41.96 50.08 -54.70
CA ALA A 558 42.75 48.99 -54.16
C ALA A 558 43.77 49.38 -53.07
N VAL A 559 43.36 49.27 -51.80
CA VAL A 559 44.29 48.93 -50.71
C VAL A 559 44.05 47.48 -50.36
N THR A 560 44.48 46.61 -51.27
CA THR A 560 44.80 45.22 -51.00
C THR A 560 46.28 45.19 -50.64
N GLU A 561 46.64 45.59 -49.41
CA GLU A 561 48.03 45.42 -48.97
C GLU A 561 48.12 45.01 -47.49
N HIS A 562 48.58 43.79 -47.32
CA HIS A 562 49.39 43.25 -46.24
C HIS A 562 49.22 43.82 -44.82
N ILE A 563 48.45 43.10 -44.00
CA ILE A 563 48.81 42.90 -42.60
C ILE A 563 49.18 41.43 -42.43
N ASN A 564 50.43 41.13 -42.79
CA ASN A 564 51.19 40.02 -42.22
C ASN A 564 51.72 40.49 -40.85
N GLY A 565 51.49 39.71 -39.80
CA GLY A 565 52.36 39.76 -38.62
C GLY A 565 51.70 39.65 -37.26
N SER A 566 51.55 38.40 -36.81
CA SER A 566 51.98 37.94 -35.48
C SER A 566 51.21 38.40 -34.23
N GLY A 567 50.61 37.41 -33.54
CA GLY A 567 50.38 37.52 -32.10
C GLY A 567 49.22 36.69 -31.57
N ASN A 568 49.52 35.47 -31.08
CA ASN A 568 48.84 34.73 -30.01
C ASN A 568 47.30 34.72 -30.03
N GLY A 569 46.65 33.63 -30.44
CA GLY A 569 46.68 32.39 -29.68
C GLY A 569 45.53 32.37 -28.67
N HIS A 570 44.34 31.91 -29.09
CA HIS A 570 43.43 31.10 -28.28
C HIS A 570 42.43 30.40 -29.19
N GLY A 571 42.67 29.10 -29.37
CA GLY A 571 41.84 28.21 -30.15
C GLY A 571 40.41 28.14 -29.61
N ARG A 572 39.45 28.28 -30.51
CA ARG A 572 38.07 27.84 -30.30
C ARG A 572 38.07 26.34 -30.01
N PRO A 573 37.48 25.86 -28.90
CA PRO A 573 37.30 24.43 -28.74
C PRO A 573 36.29 23.92 -29.79
N GLY A 574 36.75 22.93 -30.54
CA GLY A 574 35.96 22.19 -31.52
C GLY A 574 34.71 21.60 -30.88
N ARG A 575 33.60 21.77 -31.60
CA ARG A 575 32.32 21.16 -31.31
C ARG A 575 32.47 19.67 -31.61
N ASN A 576 32.76 18.87 -30.58
CA ASN A 576 32.82 17.41 -30.72
C ASN A 576 31.43 16.89 -31.13
N GLY A 577 31.42 16.22 -32.28
CA GLY A 577 30.30 15.40 -32.74
C GLY A 577 30.10 14.24 -31.76
N ILE A 578 28.89 14.12 -31.24
CA ILE A 578 28.47 12.93 -30.51
C ILE A 578 28.21 11.86 -31.56
N GLU A 579 29.08 10.85 -31.51
CA GLU A 579 29.04 9.63 -32.29
C GLU A 579 27.78 8.82 -31.98
N ARG A 580 27.22 8.24 -33.04
CA ARG A 580 26.32 7.10 -33.01
C ARG A 580 27.13 5.83 -32.78
N SER A 581 26.67 4.97 -31.87
CA SER A 581 26.88 3.50 -31.74
C SER A 581 26.56 3.17 -30.26
N ARG A 582 25.71 2.24 -29.85
CA ARG A 582 25.08 1.03 -30.40
C ARG A 582 23.74 0.82 -29.70
#